data_AF-A0A2W1TT50-F1
#
_entry.id   AF-A0A2W1TT50-F1
#
_cell.length_a   1.000
_cell.length_b   1.000
_cell.length_c   1.000
_cell.angle_alpha   90.00
_cell.angle_beta   90.00
_cell.angle_gamma   90.00
#
_symmetry.space_group_name_H-M   'P 1'
#
loop_
_entity.id
_entity.type
_entity.pdbx_description
1 polymer ?
#
loop_
_entity_poly.entity_id
_entity_poly.type
_entity_poly.pdbx_seq_one_letter_code
_entity_poly.pdbx_strand_id
1 'polypeptide(L)'
;MKKFIITSVIAAGVGALITIGFLIASGVDYRIQEDSGVEPGYTPEVIVGGIEAGLWLFGIGVVALIVSLIVAGVHRRQEHDRPATSTR
;
A
#
# COMPACT_ATOMS: atom_id res chain seq x y z
N MET A 1 2.67 13.62 13.18
CA MET A 1 1.46 13.26 12.39
C MET A 1 1.63 13.43 10.88
N LYS A 2 1.84 14.64 10.35
CA LYS A 2 1.91 14.88 8.89
C LYS A 2 2.96 14.02 8.15
N LYS A 3 4.17 13.89 8.70
CA LYS A 3 5.24 13.04 8.11
C LYS A 3 4.84 11.56 8.03
N PHE A 4 4.23 11.02 9.08
CA PHE A 4 3.77 9.61 9.14
C PHE A 4 2.65 9.31 8.15
N ILE A 5 1.72 10.25 7.96
CA ILE A 5 0.67 10.14 6.93
C ILE A 5 1.30 10.12 5.53
N ILE A 6 2.25 11.02 5.25
CA ILE A 6 2.93 11.05 3.95
C ILE A 6 3.70 9.76 3.69
N THR A 7 4.46 9.26 4.67
CA THR A 7 5.25 8.02 4.49
C THR A 7 4.37 6.79 4.30
N SER A 8 3.23 6.71 4.99
CA SER A 8 2.29 5.60 4.83
C SER A 8 1.57 5.63 3.49
N VAL A 9 1.19 6.80 2.99
CA VAL A 9 0.65 6.97 1.63
C VAL A 9 1.68 6.56 0.58
N ILE A 10 2.94 6.98 0.73
CA ILE A 10 4.02 6.60 -0.19
C ILE A 10 4.22 5.09 -0.16
N ALA A 11 4.33 4.47 1.02
CA ALA A 11 4.50 3.03 1.16
C ALA A 11 3.34 2.27 0.50
N ALA A 12 2.10 2.68 0.75
CA ALA A 12 0.93 2.10 0.10
C ALA A 12 1.00 2.26 -1.42
N GLY A 13 1.24 3.48 -1.92
CA GLY A 13 1.36 3.74 -3.35
C GLY A 13 2.44 2.90 -4.03
N VAL A 14 3.62 2.79 -3.42
CA VAL A 14 4.72 1.98 -3.93
C VAL A 14 4.36 0.50 -3.94
N GLY A 15 3.76 -0.03 -2.86
CA GLY A 15 3.30 -1.42 -2.81
C GLY A 15 2.26 -1.73 -3.90
N ALA A 16 1.32 -0.82 -4.12
CA ALA A 16 0.33 -0.95 -5.20
C ALA A 16 0.99 -0.95 -6.58
N LEU A 17 1.92 -0.04 -6.85
CA LEU A 17 2.63 0.03 -8.13
C LEU A 17 3.48 -1.21 -8.39
N ILE A 18 4.17 -1.72 -7.37
CA ILE A 18 4.93 -2.99 -7.47
C ILE A 18 3.98 -4.13 -7.84
N THR A 19 2.86 -4.27 -7.12
CA THR A 19 1.87 -5.31 -7.37
C THR A 19 1.33 -5.24 -8.79
N ILE A 20 0.95 -4.05 -9.26
CA ILE A 20 0.45 -3.83 -10.62
C ILE A 20 1.53 -4.17 -11.66
N GLY A 21 2.77 -3.74 -11.44
CA GLY A 21 3.89 -4.02 -12.35
C GLY A 21 4.14 -5.52 -12.52
N PHE A 22 4.17 -6.27 -11.42
CA PHE A 22 4.35 -7.73 -11.49
C PHE A 22 3.11 -8.45 -12.03
N LEU A 23 1.91 -7.94 -11.79
CA LEU A 23 0.70 -8.48 -12.41
C LEU A 23 0.75 -8.33 -13.94
N ILE A 24 1.16 -7.16 -14.43
CA ILE A 24 1.39 -6.93 -15.86
C ILE A 24 2.48 -7.89 -16.38
N ALA A 25 3.59 -8.04 -15.65
CA ALA A 25 4.66 -8.95 -16.03
C ALA A 25 4.17 -10.40 -16.16
N SER A 26 3.29 -10.87 -15.26
CA SER A 26 2.69 -12.20 -15.35
C SER A 26 1.86 -12.40 -16.63
N GLY A 27 1.09 -11.37 -17.03
CA GLY A 27 0.31 -11.42 -18.27
C GLY A 27 1.19 -11.40 -19.53
N VAL A 28 2.28 -10.63 -19.51
CA VAL A 28 3.26 -10.60 -20.61
C VAL A 28 3.97 -11.94 -20.75
N ASP A 29 4.43 -12.52 -19.64
CA ASP A 29 5.09 -13.82 -19.61
C ASP A 29 4.18 -14.93 -20.15
N TYR A 30 2.91 -14.94 -19.71
CA TYR A 30 1.90 -15.86 -20.23
C TYR A 30 1.74 -15.74 -21.75
N ARG A 31 1.63 -14.52 -22.29
CA ARG A 31 1.47 -14.30 -23.73
C ARG A 31 2.69 -14.74 -24.53
N ILE A 32 3.90 -14.51 -24.02
CA ILE A 32 5.13 -14.98 -24.66
C ILE A 32 5.15 -16.52 -24.74
N GLN A 33 4.74 -17.21 -23.68
CA GLN A 33 4.66 -18.68 -23.68
C GLN A 33 3.63 -19.18 -24.71
N GLU A 34 2.43 -18.59 -24.71
CA GLU A 34 1.36 -18.91 -25.66
C GLU A 34 1.80 -18.68 -27.12
N ASP A 35 2.42 -17.54 -27.41
CA ASP A 35 2.92 -17.19 -28.76
C ASP A 35 4.06 -18.10 -29.23
N SER A 36 4.82 -18.68 -28.28
CA SER A 36 5.89 -19.65 -28.58
C SER A 36 5.36 -21.08 -28.85
N GLY A 37 4.04 -21.28 -28.77
CA GLY A 37 3.41 -22.59 -28.94
C GLY A 37 3.67 -23.54 -27.76
N VAL A 38 4.13 -22.99 -26.63
CA VAL A 38 4.35 -23.72 -25.39
C VAL A 38 3.10 -23.57 -24.52
N GLU A 39 2.63 -24.67 -23.96
CA GLU A 39 1.52 -24.60 -23.00
C GLU A 39 1.99 -23.82 -21.77
N PRO A 40 1.32 -22.70 -21.40
CA PRO A 40 1.80 -21.82 -20.34
C PRO A 40 1.95 -22.58 -19.02
N GLY A 41 3.16 -22.56 -18.48
CA GLY A 41 3.49 -23.18 -17.21
C GLY A 41 3.07 -22.33 -16.01
N TYR A 42 3.49 -22.75 -14.82
CA TYR A 42 3.34 -21.95 -13.62
C TYR A 42 4.05 -20.60 -13.75
N THR A 43 3.40 -19.54 -13.24
CA THR A 43 4.00 -18.21 -13.16
C THR A 43 5.35 -18.27 -12.42
N PRO A 44 6.43 -17.69 -12.96
CA PRO A 44 7.74 -17.68 -12.32
C PRO A 44 7.69 -17.19 -10.87
N GLU A 45 8.44 -17.85 -9.98
CA GLU A 45 8.48 -17.51 -8.55
C GLU A 45 8.87 -16.06 -8.28
N VAL A 46 9.74 -15.48 -9.11
CA VAL A 46 10.15 -14.07 -8.99
C VAL A 46 8.95 -13.13 -9.18
N ILE A 47 8.04 -13.45 -10.10
CA ILE A 47 6.85 -12.64 -10.34
C ILE A 47 5.86 -12.80 -9.19
N VAL A 48 5.64 -14.03 -8.72
CA VAL A 48 4.77 -14.31 -7.57
C VAL A 48 5.30 -13.61 -6.31
N GLY A 49 6.59 -13.74 -6.02
CA GLY A 49 7.23 -13.07 -4.89
C GLY A 49 7.17 -11.54 -5.00
N GLY A 50 7.25 -10.99 -6.21
CA GLY A 50 7.06 -9.56 -6.47
C GLY A 50 5.63 -9.09 -6.16
N ILE A 51 4.62 -9.85 -6.56
CA ILE A 51 3.20 -9.59 -6.21
C ILE A 51 3.02 -9.64 -4.69
N GLU A 52 3.53 -10.68 -4.04
CA GLU A 52 3.39 -10.86 -2.59
C GLU A 52 4.06 -9.71 -1.82
N ALA A 53 5.29 -9.35 -2.17
CA ALA A 53 6.01 -8.24 -1.56
C ALA A 53 5.28 -6.90 -1.76
N GLY A 54 4.75 -6.67 -2.97
CA GLY A 54 3.95 -5.49 -3.27
C GLY A 54 2.68 -5.40 -2.42
N LEU A 55 1.96 -6.51 -2.27
CA LEU A 55 0.74 -6.60 -1.45
C LEU A 55 1.03 -6.40 0.03
N TRP A 56 2.10 -6.99 0.56
CA TRP A 56 2.52 -6.76 1.94
C TRP A 56 2.83 -5.29 2.20
N LEU A 57 3.63 -4.67 1.33
CA LEU A 57 3.98 -3.26 1.46
C LEU A 57 2.74 -2.35 1.35
N PHE A 58 1.83 -2.67 0.42
CA PHE A 58 0.55 -1.97 0.27
C PHE A 58 -0.29 -2.09 1.55
N GLY A 59 -0.50 -3.31 2.04
CA GLY A 59 -1.30 -3.59 3.22
C GLY A 59 -0.75 -2.89 4.47
N ILE A 60 0.56 -3.00 4.72
CA ILE A 60 1.21 -2.32 5.85
C ILE A 60 1.07 -0.79 5.72
N GLY A 61 1.28 -0.25 4.52
CA GLY A 61 1.11 1.18 4.24
C GLY A 61 -0.31 1.68 4.54
N VAL A 62 -1.33 0.94 4.09
CA VAL A 62 -2.74 1.25 4.34
C VAL A 62 -3.08 1.19 5.83
N VAL A 63 -2.64 0.13 6.53
CA VAL A 63 -2.86 0.01 7.98
C VAL A 63 -2.23 1.18 8.74
N ALA A 64 -0.97 1.52 8.43
CA ALA A 64 -0.28 2.65 9.04
C ALA A 64 -0.98 3.98 8.78
N LEU A 65 -1.55 4.15 7.58
CA LEU A 65 -2.31 5.33 7.21
C LEU A 65 -3.59 5.44 8.05
N ILE A 66 -4.36 4.35 8.16
CA ILE A 66 -5.60 4.29 8.95
C ILE A 66 -5.31 4.65 10.40
N VAL A 67 -4.30 4.02 11.01
CA VAL A 67 -3.89 4.31 12.40
C VAL A 67 -3.51 5.79 12.56
N SER A 68 -2.73 6.33 11.62
CA SER A 68 -2.31 7.73 11.66
C SER A 68 -3.49 8.70 11.58
N LEU A 69 -4.50 8.39 10.77
CA LEU A 69 -5.71 9.20 10.63
C LEU A 69 -6.59 9.14 11.89
N ILE A 70 -6.75 7.96 12.49
CA ILE A 70 -7.50 7.80 13.75
C ILE A 70 -6.84 8.65 14.84
N VAL A 71 -5.53 8.52 15.03
CA VAL A 71 -4.80 9.28 16.06
C VAL A 71 -4.88 10.79 15.79
N ALA A 72 -4.78 11.22 14.54
CA ALA A 72 -4.93 12.63 14.19
C ALA A 72 -6.35 13.16 14.49
N GLY A 73 -7.37 12.34 14.24
CA GLY A 73 -8.77 12.66 14.56
C GLY A 73 -9.02 12.78 16.07
N VAL A 74 -8.47 11.86 16.87
CA VAL A 74 -8.57 11.90 18.32
C VAL A 74 -7.89 13.15 18.89
N HIS A 75 -6.67 13.47 18.42
CA HIS A 75 -5.95 14.66 18.89
C HIS A 75 -6.71 15.96 18.57
N ARG A 76 -7.30 16.06 17.37
CA ARG A 76 -8.12 17.21 16.98
C ARG A 76 -9.36 17.37 17.85
N ARG A 77 -10.00 16.26 18.25
CA ARG A 77 -11.17 16.31 19.15
C ARG A 77 -10.78 16.81 20.54
N GLN A 78 -9.67 16.33 21.09
CA GLN A 78 -9.18 16.77 22.40
C GLN A 78 -8.79 18.26 22.43
N GLU A 79 -8.27 18.80 21.33
CA GLU A 79 -7.99 20.24 21.23
C GLU A 79 -9.27 21.09 21.17
N HIS A 80 -10.34 20.57 20.56
CA HIS A 80 -11.63 21.26 20.47
C HIS A 80 -12.42 21.21 21.79
N ASP A 81 -12.30 20.10 22.54
CA ASP A 81 -12.97 19.91 23.83
C ASP A 81 -12.21 20.53 25.01
N ARG A 82 -11.07 21.23 24.78
CA ARG A 82 -10.42 22.01 25.83
C ARG A 82 -11.29 23.24 26.14
N PRO A 83 -11.96 23.31 27.31
CA PRO A 83 -12.69 24.51 27.68
C PRO A 83 -11.70 25.66 27.74
N ALA A 84 -12.05 26.79 27.12
CA ALA A 84 -11.32 28.03 27.31
C ALA A 84 -11.29 28.30 28.81
N THR A 85 -10.14 28.07 29.43
CA THR A 85 -9.92 28.41 30.82
C THR A 85 -10.07 29.91 30.91
N SER A 86 -11.25 30.32 31.36
CA SER A 86 -11.54 31.63 31.89
C SER A 86 -10.47 31.97 32.91
N THR A 87 -9.58 32.89 32.54
CA THR A 87 -8.81 33.68 33.50
C THR A 87 -9.12 35.13 33.22
N ARG A 88 -10.08 35.56 34.04
CA ARG A 88 -10.39 36.88 34.54
C ARG A 88 -9.16 37.74 34.83
#